data_AF-A0A1Z8RG03-F1
#
_entry.id   AF-A0A1Z8RG03-F1
#
_cell.length_a   1.000
_cell.length_b   1.000
_cell.length_c   1.000
_cell.angle_alpha   90.00
_cell.angle_beta   90.00
_cell.angle_gamma   90.00
#
_symmetry.space_group_name_H-M   'P 1'
#
loop_
_entity.id
_entity.type
_entity.pdbx_description
1 polymer ?
#
loop_
_entity_poly.entity_id
_entity_poly.type
_entity_poly.pdbx_seq_one_letter_code
_entity_poly.pdbx_strand_id
1 'polypeptide(L)'
;MTDVPLPRSDQFAGSLFGCAVADSLGAPIEGQSREHIATIKDVTSAFRSFREYEAGQVTDDTQLTIAAIKGIIRDTGISGDTIADEISQLWIKKEIVGAGPVAHRAINNYINGAPWDQAAEEGDLALNGAAMRISPVGLWCFDQPEALARDVRTVSIVTHKHPDSIAAAHAIATSVSWVLQRAEIDATTMCQHLAASVGKESPLSSLLLELPHWLELPEDEALKRIAGDYPLFAKEGNFGVPVSAIPTALAAVYAFLRHPHDYLTTIETTLRFGGDVDTVGAIAGAISGAFNGVDAIPQHLRENVRDSDFMTTLATDFYRAFLKSRNES
;
A
#
# COMPACT_ATOMS: atom_id res chain seq x y z
N MET A 1 -1.62 30.59 4.66
CA MET A 1 -2.30 29.29 4.75
C MET A 1 -3.23 29.21 3.57
N THR A 2 -2.95 28.34 2.61
CA THR A 2 -3.87 28.03 1.51
C THR A 2 -5.09 27.34 2.12
N ASP A 3 -6.28 27.82 1.75
CA ASP A 3 -7.59 27.38 2.26
C ASP A 3 -7.96 26.01 1.65
N VAL A 4 -7.10 25.01 1.85
CA VAL A 4 -7.27 23.66 1.32
C VAL A 4 -8.23 22.91 2.24
N PRO A 5 -9.37 22.39 1.72
CA PRO A 5 -10.30 21.62 2.54
C PRO A 5 -9.60 20.43 3.18
N LEU A 6 -9.89 20.20 4.46
CA LEU A 6 -9.39 19.01 5.14
C LEU A 6 -9.99 17.74 4.50
N PRO A 7 -9.25 16.62 4.50
CA PRO A 7 -9.77 15.33 4.09
C PRO A 7 -10.99 14.94 4.92
N ARG A 8 -11.88 14.16 4.31
CA ARG A 8 -13.08 13.66 4.97
C ARG A 8 -12.77 12.34 5.70
N SER A 9 -13.56 12.03 6.73
CA SER A 9 -13.40 10.79 7.51
C SER A 9 -13.60 9.52 6.67
N ASP A 10 -14.50 9.55 5.68
CA ASP A 10 -14.75 8.43 4.77
C ASP A 10 -13.54 8.09 3.89
N GLN A 11 -12.64 9.05 3.63
CA GLN A 11 -11.42 8.81 2.86
C GLN A 11 -10.36 8.07 3.71
N PHE A 12 -10.28 8.38 5.01
CA PHE A 12 -9.41 7.66 5.95
C PHE A 12 -9.88 6.21 6.12
N ALA A 13 -11.17 6.02 6.36
CA ALA A 13 -11.78 4.69 6.41
C ALA A 13 -11.65 3.96 5.07
N GLY A 14 -11.88 4.66 3.96
CA GLY A 14 -11.77 4.11 2.61
C GLY A 14 -10.37 3.61 2.31
N SER A 15 -9.32 4.35 2.68
CA SER A 15 -7.94 3.89 2.50
C SER A 15 -7.63 2.61 3.29
N LEU A 16 -8.07 2.52 4.56
CA LEU A 16 -7.81 1.35 5.40
C LEU A 16 -8.61 0.12 4.92
N PHE A 17 -9.92 0.28 4.72
CA PHE A 17 -10.77 -0.82 4.23
C PHE A 17 -10.43 -1.20 2.79
N GLY A 18 -10.06 -0.23 1.96
CA GLY A 18 -9.67 -0.47 0.59
C GLY A 18 -8.43 -1.34 0.49
N CYS A 19 -7.45 -1.08 1.38
CA CYS A 19 -6.28 -1.95 1.59
C CYS A 19 -6.71 -3.35 2.06
N ALA A 20 -7.44 -3.43 3.18
CA ALA A 20 -7.80 -4.70 3.83
C ALA A 20 -8.62 -5.65 2.95
N VAL A 21 -9.59 -5.10 2.21
CA VAL A 21 -10.45 -5.88 1.31
C VAL A 21 -9.64 -6.41 0.14
N ALA A 22 -8.78 -5.59 -0.46
CA ALA A 22 -8.00 -5.99 -1.63
C ALA A 22 -6.91 -7.02 -1.27
N ASP A 23 -6.21 -6.81 -0.15
CA ASP A 23 -5.31 -7.78 0.49
C ASP A 23 -6.03 -9.14 0.65
N SER A 24 -7.15 -9.15 1.37
CA SER A 24 -7.87 -10.39 1.70
C SER A 24 -8.45 -11.12 0.47
N LEU A 25 -8.75 -10.39 -0.61
CA LEU A 25 -9.16 -11.00 -1.89
C LEU A 25 -7.95 -11.58 -2.66
N GLY A 26 -6.79 -10.94 -2.56
CA GLY A 26 -5.57 -11.33 -3.25
C GLY A 26 -4.81 -12.47 -2.58
N ALA A 27 -4.78 -12.54 -1.26
CA ALA A 27 -3.95 -13.50 -0.51
C ALA A 27 -4.17 -14.98 -0.93
N PRO A 28 -5.40 -15.45 -1.23
CA PRO A 28 -5.62 -16.82 -1.69
C PRO A 28 -5.04 -17.15 -3.06
N ILE A 29 -4.77 -16.14 -3.89
CA ILE A 29 -4.25 -16.29 -5.26
C ILE A 29 -2.84 -15.71 -5.44
N GLU A 30 -2.23 -15.25 -4.35
CA GLU A 30 -0.85 -14.77 -4.28
C GLU A 30 0.15 -15.80 -4.87
N GLY A 31 0.97 -15.31 -5.80
CA GLY A 31 2.02 -16.04 -6.47
C GLY A 31 1.55 -16.97 -7.59
N GLN A 32 0.25 -17.00 -7.90
CA GLN A 32 -0.28 -17.74 -9.04
C GLN A 32 -0.05 -16.98 -10.36
N SER A 33 0.01 -17.73 -11.45
CA SER A 33 0.17 -17.14 -12.78
C SER A 33 -1.09 -16.42 -13.24
N ARG A 34 -0.92 -15.43 -14.11
CA ARG A 34 -2.04 -14.73 -14.76
C ARG A 34 -2.96 -15.67 -15.51
N GLU A 35 -2.41 -16.66 -16.20
CA GLU A 35 -3.20 -17.66 -16.95
C GLU A 35 -4.06 -18.51 -16.00
N HIS A 36 -3.53 -18.88 -14.84
CA HIS A 36 -4.30 -19.58 -13.82
C HIS A 36 -5.44 -18.71 -13.30
N ILE A 37 -5.14 -17.47 -12.90
CA ILE A 37 -6.15 -16.54 -12.34
C ILE A 37 -7.24 -16.22 -13.38
N ALA A 38 -6.92 -16.19 -14.67
CA ALA A 38 -7.91 -16.01 -15.72
C ALA A 38 -8.98 -17.12 -15.77
N THR A 39 -8.70 -18.31 -15.22
CA THR A 39 -9.69 -19.40 -15.08
C THR A 39 -10.66 -19.17 -13.91
N ILE A 40 -10.31 -18.29 -12.97
CA ILE A 40 -11.14 -17.95 -11.82
C ILE A 40 -12.20 -16.96 -12.31
N LYS A 41 -13.45 -17.42 -12.34
CA LYS A 41 -14.58 -16.65 -12.87
C LYS A 41 -14.77 -15.31 -12.17
N ASP A 42 -14.57 -15.29 -10.86
CA ASP A 42 -14.89 -14.15 -10.03
C ASP A 42 -13.82 -13.99 -8.94
N VAL A 43 -13.03 -12.92 -8.98
CA VAL A 43 -11.92 -12.70 -8.05
C VAL A 43 -12.26 -11.67 -6.95
N THR A 44 -13.44 -11.05 -7.00
CA THR A 44 -13.80 -9.92 -6.13
C THR A 44 -15.13 -10.07 -5.39
N SER A 45 -15.99 -11.03 -5.75
CA SER A 45 -17.32 -11.18 -5.12
C SER A 45 -17.28 -11.66 -3.68
N ALA A 46 -16.33 -12.51 -3.31
CA ALA A 46 -16.26 -13.14 -2.01
C ALA A 46 -14.83 -13.50 -1.63
N PHE A 47 -14.52 -13.40 -0.34
CA PHE A 47 -13.27 -13.89 0.20
C PHE A 47 -13.18 -15.42 0.13
N ARG A 48 -11.94 -15.91 0.12
CA ARG A 48 -11.64 -17.34 0.17
C ARG A 48 -10.69 -17.62 1.32
N SER A 49 -10.81 -18.79 1.92
CA SER A 49 -9.79 -19.31 2.84
C SER A 49 -8.50 -19.60 2.09
N PHE A 50 -7.37 -19.47 2.75
CA PHE A 50 -6.07 -19.84 2.20
C PHE A 50 -5.15 -20.40 3.28
N ARG A 51 -4.35 -21.41 2.93
CA ARG A 51 -3.53 -22.15 3.90
C ARG A 51 -4.38 -22.59 5.11
N GLU A 52 -4.02 -22.20 6.33
CA GLU A 52 -4.76 -22.43 7.58
C GLU A 52 -5.77 -21.32 7.94
N TYR A 53 -5.89 -20.26 7.14
CA TYR A 53 -6.67 -19.07 7.46
C TYR A 53 -8.07 -19.10 6.84
N GLU A 54 -9.03 -18.59 7.60
CA GLU A 54 -10.43 -18.45 7.17
C GLU A 54 -10.61 -17.36 6.11
N ALA A 55 -11.76 -17.38 5.42
CA ALA A 55 -12.09 -16.36 4.43
C ALA A 55 -12.15 -14.96 5.07
N GLY A 56 -11.54 -13.99 4.41
CA GLY A 56 -11.47 -12.60 4.88
C GLY A 56 -10.24 -12.30 5.73
N GLN A 57 -9.35 -13.29 5.94
CA GLN A 57 -8.07 -13.06 6.59
C GLN A 57 -7.20 -12.07 5.80
N VAL A 58 -6.68 -11.07 6.50
CA VAL A 58 -5.67 -10.12 6.00
C VAL A 58 -4.24 -10.64 6.20
N THR A 59 -3.29 -10.16 5.40
CA THR A 59 -1.85 -10.46 5.48
C THR A 59 -1.06 -9.34 6.17
N ASP A 60 0.27 -9.39 6.07
CA ASP A 60 1.20 -8.40 6.58
C ASP A 60 0.99 -7.03 5.94
N ASP A 61 0.46 -6.94 4.73
CA ASP A 61 0.05 -5.69 4.08
C ASP A 61 -0.85 -4.85 4.99
N THR A 62 -1.99 -5.42 5.39
CA THR A 62 -2.93 -4.73 6.27
C THR A 62 -2.45 -4.72 7.71
N GLN A 63 -1.85 -5.80 8.22
CA GLN A 63 -1.40 -5.87 9.61
C GLN A 63 -0.34 -4.79 9.91
N LEU A 64 0.60 -4.57 8.99
CA LEU A 64 1.62 -3.54 9.13
C LEU A 64 1.06 -2.13 8.88
N THR A 65 0.05 -1.99 8.01
CA THR A 65 -0.71 -0.73 7.85
C THR A 65 -1.40 -0.35 9.17
N ILE A 66 -2.08 -1.29 9.81
CA ILE A 66 -2.72 -1.12 11.12
C ILE A 66 -1.69 -0.74 12.19
N ALA A 67 -0.53 -1.41 12.21
CA ALA A 67 0.54 -1.08 13.15
C ALA A 67 1.07 0.35 12.95
N ALA A 68 1.24 0.79 11.70
CA ALA A 68 1.61 2.18 11.40
C ALA A 68 0.55 3.17 11.89
N ILE A 69 -0.75 2.90 11.65
CA ILE A 69 -1.85 3.76 12.14
C ILE A 69 -1.84 3.84 13.67
N LYS A 70 -1.71 2.70 14.36
CA LYS A 70 -1.61 2.65 15.83
C LYS A 70 -0.48 3.51 16.35
N GLY A 71 0.70 3.41 15.73
CA GLY A 71 1.85 4.22 16.11
C GLY A 71 1.59 5.73 15.93
N ILE A 72 0.96 6.10 14.82
CA ILE A 72 0.61 7.51 14.56
C ILE A 72 -0.39 8.05 15.58
N ILE A 73 -1.42 7.27 15.92
CA ILE A 73 -2.41 7.64 16.93
C ILE A 73 -1.74 7.80 18.30
N ARG A 74 -0.86 6.86 18.69
CA ARG A 74 -0.18 6.84 19.99
C ARG A 74 0.60 8.14 20.25
N ASP A 75 1.31 8.62 19.24
CA ASP A 75 2.17 9.80 19.37
C ASP A 75 1.50 11.08 18.85
N THR A 76 0.30 10.98 18.26
CA THR A 76 -0.33 12.07 17.48
C THR A 76 0.68 12.65 16.46
N GLY A 77 1.42 11.77 15.79
CA GLY A 77 2.55 12.13 14.93
C GLY A 77 3.34 10.91 14.46
N ILE A 78 4.31 11.12 13.57
CA ILE A 78 5.13 10.04 13.01
C ILE A 78 6.39 9.86 13.87
N SER A 79 6.53 8.66 14.44
CA SER A 79 7.67 8.25 15.26
C SER A 79 8.13 6.86 14.83
N GLY A 80 9.37 6.76 14.37
CA GLY A 80 9.94 5.49 13.91
C GLY A 80 10.03 4.45 15.03
N ASP A 81 10.36 4.89 16.24
CA ASP A 81 10.46 4.04 17.44
C ASP A 81 9.10 3.43 17.81
N THR A 82 8.09 4.28 17.89
CA THR A 82 6.72 3.86 18.19
C THR A 82 6.13 2.95 17.13
N ILE A 83 6.37 3.24 15.85
CA ILE A 83 5.89 2.39 14.76
C ILE A 83 6.64 1.04 14.75
N ALA A 84 7.95 1.03 15.04
CA ALA A 84 8.70 -0.21 15.20
C ALA A 84 8.18 -1.06 16.36
N ASP A 85 7.83 -0.44 17.50
CA ASP A 85 7.17 -1.11 18.62
C ASP A 85 5.89 -1.80 18.19
N GLU A 86 4.96 -1.08 17.55
CA GLU A 86 3.66 -1.61 17.12
C GLU A 86 3.84 -2.76 16.10
N ILE A 87 4.78 -2.62 15.16
CA ILE A 87 5.10 -3.69 14.20
C ILE A 87 5.66 -4.91 14.93
N SER A 88 6.59 -4.72 15.87
CA SER A 88 7.24 -5.81 16.61
C SER A 88 6.26 -6.67 17.40
N GLN A 89 5.12 -6.10 17.83
CA GLN A 89 4.09 -6.85 18.56
C GLN A 89 3.54 -8.01 17.74
N LEU A 90 3.45 -7.89 16.41
CA LEU A 90 2.99 -8.96 15.52
C LEU A 90 3.93 -10.17 15.55
N TRP A 91 5.24 -9.94 15.69
CA TRP A 91 6.25 -11.00 15.83
C TRP A 91 6.24 -11.60 17.24
N ILE A 92 6.18 -10.76 18.27
CA ILE A 92 6.20 -11.19 19.68
C ILE A 92 4.99 -12.08 19.98
N LYS A 93 3.81 -11.71 19.47
CA LYS A 93 2.56 -12.47 19.63
C LYS A 93 2.41 -13.61 18.63
N LYS A 94 3.27 -13.68 17.61
CA LYS A 94 3.22 -14.65 16.50
C LYS A 94 1.91 -14.59 15.72
N GLU A 95 1.46 -13.37 15.45
CA GLU A 95 0.22 -13.06 14.72
C GLU A 95 0.47 -12.64 13.27
N ILE A 96 1.74 -12.39 12.90
CA ILE A 96 2.11 -11.96 11.54
C ILE A 96 1.79 -13.04 10.49
N VAL A 97 1.10 -12.65 9.42
CA VAL A 97 0.72 -13.52 8.30
C VAL A 97 1.43 -13.04 7.05
N GLY A 98 2.21 -13.88 6.36
CA GLY A 98 2.75 -13.54 5.03
C GLY A 98 4.09 -12.79 4.99
N ALA A 99 4.60 -12.30 6.12
CA ALA A 99 5.79 -11.43 6.13
C ALA A 99 7.01 -11.94 5.34
N GLY A 100 7.57 -11.02 4.54
CA GLY A 100 8.78 -11.26 3.76
C GLY A 100 10.07 -11.34 4.60
N PRO A 101 11.16 -11.90 4.03
CA PRO A 101 12.41 -12.14 4.75
C PRO A 101 13.11 -10.86 5.21
N VAL A 102 13.01 -9.76 4.45
CA VAL A 102 13.59 -8.46 4.79
C VAL A 102 12.94 -7.90 6.06
N ALA A 103 11.60 -7.89 6.11
CA ALA A 103 10.85 -7.46 7.29
C ALA A 103 11.14 -8.37 8.50
N HIS A 104 11.16 -9.69 8.30
CA HIS A 104 11.49 -10.62 9.39
C HIS A 104 12.86 -10.36 10.00
N ARG A 105 13.91 -10.16 9.19
CA ARG A 105 15.26 -9.87 9.72
C ARG A 105 15.28 -8.56 10.48
N ALA A 106 14.75 -7.48 9.89
CA ALA A 106 14.76 -6.17 10.52
C ALA A 106 14.02 -6.17 11.87
N ILE A 107 12.82 -6.74 11.93
CA ILE A 107 12.06 -6.78 13.19
C ILE A 107 12.70 -7.69 14.24
N ASN A 108 13.35 -8.79 13.83
CA ASN A 108 14.13 -9.60 14.76
C ASN A 108 15.35 -8.84 15.31
N ASN A 109 16.05 -8.06 14.47
CA ASN A 109 17.14 -7.20 14.93
C ASN A 109 16.64 -6.17 15.96
N TYR A 110 15.47 -5.55 15.69
CA TYR A 110 14.82 -4.62 16.62
C TYR A 110 14.49 -5.28 17.95
N ILE A 111 13.82 -6.44 17.93
CA ILE A 111 13.47 -7.22 19.13
C ILE A 111 14.72 -7.61 19.93
N ASN A 112 15.86 -7.83 19.26
CA ASN A 112 17.15 -8.15 19.88
C ASN A 112 17.93 -6.91 20.36
N GLY A 113 17.32 -5.72 20.33
CA GLY A 113 17.86 -4.50 20.94
C GLY A 113 18.54 -3.53 19.98
N ALA A 114 18.47 -3.75 18.66
CA ALA A 114 18.90 -2.73 17.70
C ALA A 114 17.92 -1.53 17.75
N PRO A 115 18.42 -0.27 17.70
CA PRO A 115 17.55 0.90 17.51
C PRO A 115 16.69 0.78 16.25
N TRP A 116 15.48 1.34 16.25
CA TRP A 116 14.53 1.23 15.13
C TRP A 116 15.11 1.67 13.78
N ASP A 117 15.99 2.67 13.77
CA ASP A 117 16.63 3.22 12.56
C ASP A 117 17.88 2.44 12.12
N GLN A 118 18.30 1.46 12.92
CA GLN A 118 19.44 0.57 12.66
C GLN A 118 19.03 -0.90 12.49
N ALA A 119 17.79 -1.24 12.80
CA ALA A 119 17.26 -2.59 12.73
C ALA A 119 17.27 -3.17 11.30
N ALA A 120 16.91 -2.36 10.30
CA ALA A 120 17.03 -2.72 8.89
C ALA A 120 18.48 -2.60 8.38
N GLU A 121 18.88 -3.55 7.54
CA GLU A 121 20.22 -3.64 6.97
C GLU A 121 20.38 -2.72 5.75
N GLU A 122 21.57 -2.12 5.59
CA GLU A 122 21.93 -1.40 4.37
C GLU A 122 22.28 -2.39 3.25
N GLY A 123 21.87 -2.09 2.01
CA GLY A 123 22.15 -2.95 0.85
C GLY A 123 21.27 -4.20 0.75
N ASP A 124 20.18 -4.27 1.53
CA ASP A 124 19.18 -5.34 1.42
C ASP A 124 18.37 -5.25 0.11
N LEU A 125 17.51 -6.24 -0.14
CA LEU A 125 16.69 -6.33 -1.36
C LEU A 125 15.68 -5.18 -1.48
N ALA A 126 15.50 -4.72 -2.72
CA ALA A 126 14.56 -3.66 -3.10
C ALA A 126 13.09 -4.13 -3.12
N LEU A 127 12.57 -4.62 -1.99
CA LEU A 127 11.22 -5.20 -1.90
C LEU A 127 10.14 -4.19 -1.52
N ASN A 128 8.89 -4.55 -1.84
CA ASN A 128 7.65 -3.76 -1.70
C ASN A 128 7.20 -3.46 -0.25
N GLY A 129 7.77 -4.12 0.77
CA GLY A 129 7.19 -4.15 2.12
C GLY A 129 7.11 -2.81 2.85
N ALA A 130 7.88 -1.80 2.42
CA ALA A 130 7.69 -0.42 2.87
C ALA A 130 6.48 0.25 2.21
N ALA A 131 6.30 0.05 0.91
CA ALA A 131 5.24 0.68 0.13
C ALA A 131 3.85 0.16 0.49
N MET A 132 3.73 -1.13 0.81
CA MET A 132 2.43 -1.75 1.12
C MET A 132 1.74 -1.19 2.37
N ARG A 133 2.52 -0.60 3.29
CA ARG A 133 2.02 -0.08 4.57
C ARG A 133 2.08 1.44 4.74
N ILE A 134 2.39 2.17 3.67
CA ILE A 134 2.75 3.60 3.76
C ILE A 134 1.55 4.56 3.62
N SER A 135 0.38 4.05 3.23
CA SER A 135 -0.82 4.87 3.03
C SER A 135 -1.19 5.77 4.23
N PRO A 136 -0.99 5.37 5.51
CA PRO A 136 -1.28 6.25 6.65
C PRO A 136 -0.43 7.52 6.65
N VAL A 137 0.81 7.47 6.15
CA VAL A 137 1.68 8.65 6.04
C VAL A 137 1.13 9.64 5.01
N GLY A 138 0.62 9.14 3.87
CA GLY A 138 -0.02 9.96 2.84
C GLY A 138 -1.28 10.67 3.36
N LEU A 139 -2.10 9.97 4.14
CA LEU A 139 -3.27 10.55 4.82
C LEU A 139 -2.86 11.61 5.86
N TRP A 140 -1.85 11.31 6.68
CA TRP A 140 -1.41 12.18 7.77
C TRP A 140 -0.77 13.48 7.25
N CYS A 141 0.09 13.38 6.23
CA CYS A 141 0.88 14.47 5.67
C CYS A 141 0.27 15.07 4.38
N PHE A 142 -1.04 14.93 4.15
CA PHE A 142 -1.69 15.23 2.86
C PHE A 142 -1.41 16.65 2.28
N ASP A 143 -1.17 17.63 3.13
CA ASP A 143 -0.90 19.04 2.79
C ASP A 143 0.52 19.49 3.23
N GLN A 144 1.39 18.55 3.60
CA GLN A 144 2.75 18.82 4.10
C GLN A 144 3.77 18.01 3.31
N PRO A 145 4.07 18.38 2.04
CA PRO A 145 4.94 17.59 1.17
C PRO A 145 6.37 17.41 1.71
N GLU A 146 6.92 18.41 2.41
CA GLU A 146 8.24 18.28 3.05
C GLU A 146 8.22 17.29 4.22
N ALA A 147 7.15 17.30 5.03
CA ALA A 147 6.97 16.34 6.11
C ALA A 147 6.74 14.92 5.55
N LEU A 148 5.96 14.80 4.47
CA LEU A 148 5.68 13.53 3.80
C LEU A 148 6.98 12.81 3.41
N ALA A 149 7.91 13.50 2.75
CA ALA A 149 9.18 12.89 2.34
C ALA A 149 10.01 12.39 3.54
N ARG A 150 10.09 13.19 4.61
CA ARG A 150 10.77 12.82 5.86
C ARG A 150 10.10 11.62 6.52
N ASP A 151 8.78 11.65 6.66
CA ASP A 151 8.00 10.69 7.43
C ASP A 151 7.88 9.35 6.70
N VAL A 152 7.80 9.37 5.36
CA VAL A 152 7.95 8.17 4.54
C VAL A 152 9.27 7.49 4.82
N ARG A 153 10.37 8.25 4.85
CA ARG A 153 11.69 7.69 5.16
C ARG A 153 11.71 7.09 6.56
N THR A 154 11.21 7.81 7.56
CA THR A 154 11.12 7.35 8.96
C THR A 154 10.41 6.01 9.06
N VAL A 155 9.23 5.85 8.44
CA VAL A 155 8.44 4.60 8.52
C VAL A 155 9.07 3.47 7.69
N SER A 156 9.68 3.79 6.55
CA SER A 156 10.28 2.79 5.65
C SER A 156 11.50 2.11 6.28
N ILE A 157 12.43 2.91 6.84
CA ILE A 157 13.72 2.40 7.33
C ILE A 157 13.62 1.52 8.58
N VAL A 158 12.43 1.45 9.22
CA VAL A 158 12.14 0.46 10.26
C VAL A 158 12.41 -0.96 9.75
N THR A 159 12.16 -1.21 8.45
CA THR A 159 12.36 -2.54 7.84
C THR A 159 13.12 -2.54 6.53
N HIS A 160 13.05 -1.47 5.74
CA HIS A 160 13.60 -1.42 4.38
C HIS A 160 14.40 -0.13 4.20
N LYS A 161 15.71 -0.26 4.02
CA LYS A 161 16.61 0.88 3.74
C LYS A 161 17.00 1.01 2.28
N HIS A 162 16.63 0.06 1.42
CA HIS A 162 16.96 0.13 0.01
C HIS A 162 16.32 1.38 -0.63
N PRO A 163 17.07 2.20 -1.38
CA PRO A 163 16.55 3.44 -1.98
C PRO A 163 15.28 3.25 -2.81
N ASP A 164 15.22 2.19 -3.62
CA ASP A 164 14.03 1.88 -4.43
C ASP A 164 12.80 1.51 -3.59
N SER A 165 12.97 0.85 -2.44
CA SER A 165 11.87 0.57 -1.51
C SER A 165 11.32 1.86 -0.90
N ILE A 166 12.19 2.80 -0.55
CA ILE A 166 11.81 4.11 -0.02
C ILE A 166 11.16 4.96 -1.13
N ALA A 167 11.69 4.93 -2.35
CA ALA A 167 11.14 5.66 -3.49
C ALA A 167 9.73 5.17 -3.86
N ALA A 168 9.52 3.85 -3.88
CA ALA A 168 8.20 3.25 -4.07
C ALA A 168 7.23 3.69 -2.96
N ALA A 169 7.65 3.59 -1.69
CA ALA A 169 6.83 4.04 -0.57
C ALA A 169 6.49 5.54 -0.65
N HIS A 170 7.44 6.36 -1.12
CA HIS A 170 7.20 7.79 -1.34
C HIS A 170 6.18 8.01 -2.46
N ALA A 171 6.29 7.34 -3.61
CA ALA A 171 5.29 7.44 -4.68
C ALA A 171 3.88 7.05 -4.20
N ILE A 172 3.76 6.00 -3.38
CA ILE A 172 2.46 5.56 -2.85
C ILE A 172 1.90 6.56 -1.84
N ALA A 173 2.70 7.03 -0.88
CA ALA A 173 2.25 8.05 0.07
C ALA A 173 1.83 9.35 -0.62
N THR A 174 2.60 9.79 -1.62
CA THR A 174 2.24 10.94 -2.46
C THR A 174 0.96 10.67 -3.26
N SER A 175 0.75 9.46 -3.77
CA SER A 175 -0.49 9.10 -4.48
C SER A 175 -1.70 9.25 -3.57
N VAL A 176 -1.63 8.70 -2.35
CA VAL A 176 -2.70 8.83 -1.35
C VAL A 176 -2.93 10.28 -0.97
N SER A 177 -1.88 11.05 -0.67
CA SER A 177 -1.98 12.49 -0.38
C SER A 177 -2.65 13.27 -1.53
N TRP A 178 -2.22 13.00 -2.76
CA TRP A 178 -2.68 13.70 -3.96
C TRP A 178 -4.17 13.49 -4.22
N VAL A 179 -4.67 12.27 -4.10
CA VAL A 179 -6.07 11.96 -4.42
C VAL A 179 -7.06 12.57 -3.43
N LEU A 180 -6.66 12.88 -2.20
CA LEU A 180 -7.56 13.43 -1.18
C LEU A 180 -8.15 14.79 -1.54
N GLN A 181 -7.45 15.57 -2.37
CA GLN A 181 -7.84 16.94 -2.76
C GLN A 181 -8.43 17.03 -4.17
N ARG A 182 -8.80 15.89 -4.76
CA ARG A 182 -9.23 15.81 -6.16
C ARG A 182 -10.61 15.19 -6.28
N ALA A 183 -11.43 15.77 -7.14
CA ALA A 183 -12.67 15.15 -7.60
C ALA A 183 -12.44 14.35 -8.90
N GLU A 184 -11.40 14.68 -9.66
CA GLU A 184 -11.08 14.06 -10.95
C GLU A 184 -9.58 13.77 -11.01
N ILE A 185 -9.22 12.73 -11.77
CA ILE A 185 -7.85 12.27 -11.93
C ILE A 185 -7.40 12.46 -13.37
N ASP A 186 -6.40 13.31 -13.56
CA ASP A 186 -5.63 13.37 -14.79
C ASP A 186 -4.35 12.54 -14.62
N ALA A 187 -4.23 11.46 -15.38
CA ALA A 187 -3.13 10.51 -15.25
C ALA A 187 -1.76 11.17 -15.49
N THR A 188 -1.65 12.03 -16.51
CA THR A 188 -0.41 12.72 -16.83
C THR A 188 0.04 13.63 -15.69
N THR A 189 -0.86 14.46 -15.16
CA THR A 189 -0.55 15.39 -14.06
C THR A 189 -0.19 14.64 -12.79
N MET A 190 -0.93 13.58 -12.44
CA MET A 190 -0.62 12.75 -11.28
C MET A 190 0.77 12.13 -11.42
N CYS A 191 1.05 11.45 -12.54
CA CYS A 191 2.34 10.83 -12.80
C CYS A 191 3.51 11.81 -12.78
N GLN A 192 3.34 13.02 -13.32
CA GLN A 192 4.35 14.08 -13.24
C GLN A 192 4.61 14.52 -11.79
N HIS A 193 3.56 14.63 -10.98
CA HIS A 193 3.68 14.98 -9.57
C HIS A 193 4.42 13.88 -8.77
N LEU A 194 4.06 12.61 -8.98
CA LEU A 194 4.72 11.47 -8.35
C LEU A 194 6.20 11.37 -8.78
N ALA A 195 6.48 11.54 -10.07
CA ALA A 195 7.85 11.51 -10.60
C ALA A 195 8.72 12.63 -10.01
N ALA A 196 8.14 13.80 -9.77
CA ALA A 196 8.81 14.91 -9.11
C ALA A 196 9.08 14.62 -7.63
N SER A 197 8.14 13.99 -6.90
CA SER A 197 8.29 13.73 -5.46
C SER A 197 9.38 12.70 -5.15
N VAL A 198 9.53 11.65 -5.97
CA VAL A 198 10.55 10.61 -5.75
C VAL A 198 11.97 11.05 -6.16
N GLY A 199 12.08 12.11 -6.95
CA GLY A 199 13.36 12.67 -7.41
C GLY A 199 13.94 11.97 -8.64
N LYS A 200 14.64 12.76 -9.48
CA LYS A 200 15.15 12.33 -10.80
C LYS A 200 16.21 11.24 -10.77
N GLU A 201 16.84 11.01 -9.62
CA GLU A 201 17.86 9.98 -9.44
C GLU A 201 17.24 8.58 -9.29
N SER A 202 15.97 8.49 -8.89
CA SER A 202 15.28 7.21 -8.80
C SER A 202 14.86 6.73 -10.19
N PRO A 203 15.10 5.46 -10.56
CA PRO A 203 14.57 4.87 -11.79
C PRO A 203 13.04 4.94 -11.87
N LEU A 204 12.36 4.95 -10.73
CA LEU A 204 10.91 5.08 -10.66
C LEU A 204 10.40 6.40 -11.25
N SER A 205 11.19 7.49 -11.17
CA SER A 205 10.79 8.81 -11.68
C SER A 205 10.55 8.78 -13.19
N SER A 206 11.45 8.20 -13.97
CA SER A 206 11.27 8.08 -15.43
C SER A 206 10.15 7.12 -15.79
N LEU A 207 10.03 5.98 -15.08
CA LEU A 207 8.96 5.01 -15.33
C LEU A 207 7.57 5.59 -15.03
N LEU A 208 7.43 6.40 -13.98
CA LEU A 208 6.19 7.12 -13.69
C LEU A 208 5.79 8.08 -14.82
N LEU A 209 6.76 8.75 -15.46
CA LEU A 209 6.48 9.64 -16.60
C LEU A 209 6.02 8.89 -17.86
N GLU A 210 6.42 7.63 -18.01
CA GLU A 210 5.99 6.76 -19.11
C GLU A 210 4.62 6.11 -18.84
N LEU A 211 4.23 5.97 -17.57
CA LEU A 211 3.01 5.27 -17.15
C LEU A 211 1.72 5.76 -17.85
N PRO A 212 1.49 7.06 -18.10
CA PRO A 212 0.32 7.52 -18.85
C PRO A 212 0.27 6.97 -20.27
N HIS A 213 1.41 6.77 -20.93
CA HIS A 213 1.45 6.15 -22.25
C HIS A 213 1.08 4.66 -22.18
N TRP A 214 1.42 3.97 -21.08
CA TRP A 214 1.12 2.56 -20.91
C TRP A 214 -0.37 2.29 -20.69
N LEU A 215 -1.14 3.27 -20.21
CA LEU A 215 -2.60 3.18 -20.09
C LEU A 215 -3.29 2.93 -21.44
N GLU A 216 -2.69 3.43 -22.53
CA GLU A 216 -3.17 3.30 -23.91
C GLU A 216 -2.77 1.97 -24.58
N LEU A 217 -1.95 1.15 -23.93
CA LEU A 217 -1.49 -0.12 -24.46
C LEU A 217 -2.46 -1.26 -24.12
N PRO A 218 -2.40 -2.38 -24.88
CA PRO A 218 -2.98 -3.63 -24.43
C PRO A 218 -2.45 -3.99 -23.02
N GLU A 219 -3.31 -4.50 -22.13
CA GLU A 219 -2.96 -4.70 -20.72
C GLU A 219 -1.72 -5.60 -20.54
N ASP A 220 -1.61 -6.69 -21.29
CA ASP A 220 -0.43 -7.59 -21.22
C ASP A 220 0.86 -6.88 -21.63
N GLU A 221 0.79 -5.92 -22.55
CA GLU A 221 1.93 -5.12 -22.99
C GLU A 221 2.33 -4.06 -21.96
N ALA A 222 1.36 -3.42 -21.30
CA ALA A 222 1.60 -2.51 -20.20
C ALA A 222 2.22 -3.26 -19.01
N LEU A 223 1.68 -4.42 -18.66
CA LEU A 223 2.16 -5.25 -17.57
C LEU A 223 3.59 -5.77 -17.78
N LYS A 224 3.97 -6.12 -19.02
CA LYS A 224 5.38 -6.45 -19.33
C LYS A 224 6.33 -5.29 -19.04
N ARG A 225 5.90 -4.05 -19.35
CA ARG A 225 6.70 -2.84 -19.08
C ARG A 225 6.76 -2.52 -17.58
N ILE A 226 5.65 -2.71 -16.86
CA ILE A 226 5.56 -2.54 -15.40
C ILE A 226 6.42 -3.58 -14.66
N ALA A 227 6.32 -4.85 -15.04
CA ALA A 227 7.10 -5.92 -14.44
C ALA A 227 8.59 -5.77 -14.70
N GLY A 228 8.97 -5.25 -15.88
CA GLY A 228 10.37 -5.08 -16.29
C GLY A 228 11.14 -6.40 -16.28
N ASP A 229 12.47 -6.31 -16.10
CA ASP A 229 13.36 -7.48 -16.01
C ASP A 229 13.51 -8.01 -14.58
N TYR A 230 12.59 -7.66 -13.68
CA TYR A 230 12.66 -8.05 -12.27
C TYR A 230 12.33 -9.53 -12.08
N PRO A 231 13.00 -10.21 -11.14
CA PRO A 231 12.78 -11.64 -10.91
C PRO A 231 11.38 -11.87 -10.35
N LEU A 232 10.60 -12.72 -11.01
CA LEU A 232 9.31 -13.17 -10.52
C LEU A 232 9.51 -14.19 -9.39
N PHE A 233 8.90 -13.92 -8.25
CA PHE A 233 8.66 -14.93 -7.21
C PHE A 233 7.32 -15.62 -7.48
N ALA A 234 7.10 -16.07 -8.71
CA ALA A 234 5.89 -16.81 -9.07
C ALA A 234 6.04 -18.27 -8.64
N LYS A 235 5.00 -18.82 -8.01
CA LYS A 235 4.90 -20.26 -7.71
C LYS A 235 4.73 -21.05 -9.02
N GLU A 236 4.08 -20.44 -10.01
CA GLU A 236 3.81 -20.99 -11.34
C GLU A 236 3.84 -19.87 -12.40
N GLY A 237 4.27 -20.19 -13.63
CA GLY A 237 4.26 -19.27 -14.78
C GLY A 237 5.51 -18.40 -14.93
N ASN A 238 5.56 -17.66 -16.05
CA ASN A 238 6.68 -16.75 -16.42
C ASN A 238 6.25 -15.28 -16.47
N PHE A 239 5.06 -14.94 -15.93
CA PHE A 239 4.47 -13.61 -16.06
C PHE A 239 3.62 -13.25 -14.84
N GLY A 240 3.82 -12.04 -14.30
CA GLY A 240 3.12 -11.50 -13.13
C GLY A 240 3.82 -10.24 -12.60
N VAL A 241 3.32 -9.65 -11.51
CA VAL A 241 4.01 -8.58 -10.79
C VAL A 241 4.97 -9.21 -9.77
N PRO A 242 6.27 -8.84 -9.77
CA PRO A 242 7.22 -9.30 -8.77
C PRO A 242 7.03 -8.57 -7.44
N VAL A 243 7.54 -9.14 -6.34
CA VAL A 243 7.59 -8.50 -5.00
C VAL A 243 8.56 -7.30 -4.91
N SER A 244 9.10 -6.85 -6.05
CA SER A 244 10.06 -5.75 -6.13
C SER A 244 9.33 -4.42 -6.03
N ALA A 245 9.89 -3.47 -5.28
CA ALA A 245 9.20 -2.25 -4.88
C ALA A 245 8.70 -1.38 -6.06
N ILE A 246 9.54 -1.20 -7.09
CA ILE A 246 9.24 -0.36 -8.25
C ILE A 246 8.09 -0.95 -9.09
N PRO A 247 8.16 -2.21 -9.56
CA PRO A 247 7.05 -2.85 -10.27
C PRO A 247 5.75 -2.84 -9.48
N THR A 248 5.79 -3.15 -8.17
CA THR A 248 4.60 -3.13 -7.32
C THR A 248 3.95 -1.76 -7.27
N ALA A 249 4.74 -0.69 -7.05
CA ALA A 249 4.21 0.68 -7.03
C ALA A 249 3.63 1.11 -8.38
N LEU A 250 4.31 0.79 -9.49
CA LEU A 250 3.84 1.08 -10.84
C LEU A 250 2.53 0.34 -11.15
N ALA A 251 2.45 -0.95 -10.80
CA ALA A 251 1.26 -1.77 -11.02
C ALA A 251 0.03 -1.22 -10.27
N ALA A 252 0.22 -0.83 -9.01
CA ALA A 252 -0.86 -0.29 -8.18
C ALA A 252 -1.36 1.06 -8.69
N VAL A 253 -0.44 1.98 -9.04
CA VAL A 253 -0.79 3.28 -9.63
C VAL A 253 -1.46 3.10 -10.99
N TYR A 254 -0.94 2.20 -11.84
CA TYR A 254 -1.54 1.87 -13.13
C TYR A 254 -2.98 1.39 -12.99
N ALA A 255 -3.23 0.42 -12.11
CA ALA A 255 -4.58 -0.13 -11.91
C ALA A 255 -5.58 0.93 -11.45
N PHE A 256 -5.17 1.79 -10.49
CA PHE A 256 -5.99 2.92 -10.07
C PHE A 256 -6.28 3.89 -11.22
N LEU A 257 -5.26 4.28 -12.00
CA LEU A 257 -5.42 5.23 -13.12
C LEU A 257 -6.31 4.70 -14.24
N ARG A 258 -6.42 3.38 -14.40
CA ARG A 258 -7.34 2.76 -15.37
C ARG A 258 -8.81 2.92 -14.98
N HIS A 259 -9.11 2.89 -13.69
CA HIS A 259 -10.47 2.84 -13.16
C HIS A 259 -10.63 3.72 -11.90
N PRO A 260 -10.25 5.02 -11.94
CA PRO A 260 -10.09 5.83 -10.73
C PRO A 260 -11.38 5.95 -9.90
N HIS A 261 -12.52 5.99 -10.58
CA HIS A 261 -13.86 6.14 -9.99
C HIS A 261 -14.56 4.80 -9.67
N ASP A 262 -13.88 3.67 -9.85
CA ASP A 262 -14.43 2.34 -9.61
C ASP A 262 -13.45 1.49 -8.81
N TYR A 263 -13.70 1.40 -7.51
CA TYR A 263 -12.91 0.61 -6.59
C TYR A 263 -12.83 -0.87 -7.00
N LEU A 264 -13.99 -1.50 -7.27
CA LEU A 264 -14.02 -2.94 -7.49
C LEU A 264 -13.32 -3.31 -8.80
N THR A 265 -13.51 -2.52 -9.85
CA THR A 265 -12.80 -2.72 -11.12
C THR A 265 -11.30 -2.46 -10.95
N THR A 266 -10.88 -1.45 -10.18
CA THR A 266 -9.46 -1.24 -9.83
C THR A 266 -8.85 -2.48 -9.19
N ILE A 267 -9.52 -3.06 -8.19
CA ILE A 267 -9.04 -4.27 -7.50
C ILE A 267 -9.08 -5.49 -8.42
N GLU A 268 -10.14 -5.67 -9.20
CA GLU A 268 -10.20 -6.77 -10.15
C GLU A 268 -9.04 -6.72 -11.15
N THR A 269 -8.69 -5.52 -11.63
CA THR A 269 -7.52 -5.31 -12.49
C THR A 269 -6.23 -5.79 -11.79
N THR A 270 -5.96 -5.39 -10.55
CA THR A 270 -4.74 -5.84 -9.84
C THR A 270 -4.72 -7.34 -9.61
N LEU A 271 -5.84 -7.92 -9.18
CA LEU A 271 -5.94 -9.35 -8.90
C LEU A 271 -5.71 -10.20 -10.14
N ARG A 272 -6.01 -9.68 -11.33
CA ARG A 272 -5.78 -10.36 -12.60
C ARG A 272 -4.34 -10.26 -13.11
N PHE A 273 -3.44 -9.52 -12.47
CA PHE A 273 -2.06 -9.39 -12.97
C PHE A 273 -1.21 -10.66 -12.79
N GLY A 274 -1.51 -11.49 -11.78
CA GLY A 274 -0.65 -12.60 -11.36
C GLY A 274 0.59 -12.14 -10.60
N GLY A 275 1.24 -13.08 -9.90
CA GLY A 275 2.35 -12.77 -8.99
C GLY A 275 1.87 -12.19 -7.65
N ASP A 276 2.47 -11.09 -7.23
CA ASP A 276 2.28 -10.39 -5.94
C ASP A 276 0.98 -9.56 -5.89
N VAL A 277 -0.16 -10.23 -6.09
CA VAL A 277 -1.45 -9.59 -6.34
C VAL A 277 -2.15 -9.06 -5.09
N ASP A 278 -1.89 -9.65 -3.92
CA ASP A 278 -2.34 -9.15 -2.62
C ASP A 278 -1.71 -7.79 -2.32
N THR A 279 -0.38 -7.67 -2.44
CA THR A 279 0.32 -6.40 -2.19
C THR A 279 -0.11 -5.30 -3.16
N VAL A 280 -0.12 -5.61 -4.47
CA VAL A 280 -0.54 -4.64 -5.49
C VAL A 280 -1.99 -4.23 -5.27
N GLY A 281 -2.86 -5.18 -4.93
CA GLY A 281 -4.25 -4.92 -4.57
C GLY A 281 -4.37 -4.04 -3.33
N ALA A 282 -3.65 -4.34 -2.26
CA ALA A 282 -3.66 -3.58 -1.01
C ALA A 282 -3.29 -2.11 -1.23
N ILE A 283 -2.23 -1.86 -2.01
CA ILE A 283 -1.78 -0.50 -2.34
C ILE A 283 -2.81 0.21 -3.23
N ALA A 284 -3.25 -0.42 -4.32
CA ALA A 284 -4.23 0.18 -5.23
C ALA A 284 -5.56 0.45 -4.52
N GLY A 285 -5.96 -0.45 -3.63
CA GLY A 285 -7.14 -0.33 -2.79
C GLY A 285 -7.04 0.79 -1.78
N ALA A 286 -5.86 1.01 -1.18
CA ALA A 286 -5.65 2.17 -0.32
C ALA A 286 -5.80 3.49 -1.09
N ILE A 287 -5.23 3.59 -2.29
CA ILE A 287 -5.34 4.78 -3.15
C ILE A 287 -6.79 5.01 -3.60
N SER A 288 -7.42 3.96 -4.15
CA SER A 288 -8.79 4.02 -4.66
C SER A 288 -9.81 4.29 -3.55
N GLY A 289 -9.62 3.68 -2.38
CA GLY A 289 -10.45 3.91 -1.20
C GLY A 289 -10.28 5.31 -0.62
N ALA A 290 -9.06 5.86 -0.62
CA ALA A 290 -8.83 7.26 -0.22
C ALA A 290 -9.50 8.26 -1.17
N PHE A 291 -9.54 7.95 -2.46
CA PHE A 291 -10.18 8.78 -3.48
C PHE A 291 -11.72 8.69 -3.41
N ASN A 292 -12.27 7.48 -3.50
CA ASN A 292 -13.70 7.23 -3.63
C ASN A 292 -14.45 7.25 -2.28
N GLY A 293 -13.75 7.10 -1.16
CA GLY A 293 -14.34 6.95 0.16
C GLY A 293 -14.84 5.53 0.44
N VAL A 294 -15.04 5.23 1.73
CA VAL A 294 -15.38 3.87 2.22
C VAL A 294 -16.69 3.31 1.63
N ASP A 295 -17.64 4.17 1.29
CA ASP A 295 -18.95 3.76 0.76
C ASP A 295 -18.88 3.22 -0.67
N ALA A 296 -17.80 3.52 -1.41
CA ALA A 296 -17.55 2.94 -2.73
C ALA A 296 -17.13 1.46 -2.66
N ILE A 297 -16.68 0.99 -1.50
CA ILE A 297 -16.29 -0.40 -1.28
C ILE A 297 -17.56 -1.20 -0.93
N PRO A 298 -17.83 -2.33 -1.63
CA PRO A 298 -19.02 -3.14 -1.37
C PRO A 298 -19.17 -3.50 0.10
N GLN A 299 -20.35 -3.19 0.66
CA GLN A 299 -20.63 -3.36 2.09
C GLN A 299 -20.36 -4.78 2.58
N HIS A 300 -20.76 -5.80 1.79
CA HIS A 300 -20.55 -7.19 2.16
C HIS A 300 -19.06 -7.56 2.24
N LEU A 301 -18.17 -6.92 1.48
CA LEU A 301 -16.73 -7.14 1.62
C LEU A 301 -16.19 -6.42 2.87
N ARG A 302 -16.64 -5.18 3.11
CA ARG A 302 -16.23 -4.42 4.31
C ARG A 302 -16.64 -5.10 5.60
N GLU A 303 -17.83 -5.71 5.65
CA GLU A 303 -18.35 -6.36 6.86
C GLU A 303 -17.74 -7.75 7.10
N ASN A 304 -17.22 -8.41 6.06
CA ASN A 304 -16.71 -9.78 6.16
C ASN A 304 -15.17 -9.88 6.08
N VAL A 305 -14.44 -8.77 5.95
CA VAL A 305 -13.00 -8.77 6.17
C VAL A 305 -12.73 -8.95 7.68
N ARG A 306 -11.70 -9.73 8.01
CA ARG A 306 -11.35 -10.03 9.40
C ARG A 306 -11.09 -8.74 10.18
N ASP A 307 -11.58 -8.70 11.42
CA ASP A 307 -11.42 -7.57 12.35
C ASP A 307 -12.06 -6.24 11.86
N SER A 308 -13.10 -6.31 11.03
CA SER A 308 -13.82 -5.14 10.49
C SER A 308 -14.29 -4.13 11.55
N ASP A 309 -14.89 -4.59 12.65
CA ASP A 309 -15.33 -3.70 13.75
C ASP A 309 -14.16 -2.94 14.38
N PHE A 310 -13.02 -3.62 14.56
CA PHE A 310 -11.80 -3.01 15.05
C PHE A 310 -11.27 -1.97 14.04
N MET A 311 -11.25 -2.29 12.74
CA MET A 311 -10.80 -1.35 11.70
C MET A 311 -11.70 -0.11 11.60
N THR A 312 -13.01 -0.24 11.80
CA THR A 312 -13.94 0.90 11.84
C THR A 312 -13.60 1.84 13.00
N THR A 313 -13.33 1.28 14.17
CA THR A 313 -12.90 2.05 15.35
C THR A 313 -11.55 2.71 15.08
N LEU A 314 -10.58 1.96 14.56
CA LEU A 314 -9.25 2.45 14.26
C LEU A 314 -9.25 3.59 13.24
N ALA A 315 -10.01 3.49 12.15
CA ALA A 315 -10.14 4.56 11.16
C ALA A 315 -10.73 5.84 11.76
N THR A 316 -11.73 5.69 12.64
CA THR A 316 -12.34 6.82 13.35
C THR A 316 -11.35 7.50 14.28
N ASP A 317 -10.61 6.72 15.06
CA ASP A 317 -9.62 7.25 16.00
C ASP A 317 -8.42 7.86 15.28
N PHE A 318 -8.03 7.30 14.14
CA PHE A 318 -6.99 7.87 13.29
C PHE A 318 -7.39 9.24 12.76
N TYR A 319 -8.61 9.38 12.25
CA TYR A 319 -9.12 10.66 11.77
C TYR A 319 -9.24 11.69 12.91
N ARG A 320 -9.66 11.28 14.11
CA ARG A 320 -9.70 12.16 15.29
C ARG A 320 -8.30 12.64 15.70
N ALA A 321 -7.31 11.76 15.72
CA ALA A 321 -5.92 12.11 16.00
C ALA A 321 -5.38 13.09 14.96
N PHE A 322 -5.72 12.88 13.68
CA PHE A 322 -5.39 13.81 12.60
C PHE A 322 -6.01 15.19 12.82
N LEU A 323 -7.31 15.29 13.10
CA LEU A 323 -7.95 16.58 13.38
C LEU A 323 -7.34 17.29 14.58
N LYS A 324 -6.96 16.53 15.62
CA LYS A 324 -6.29 17.07 16.80
C LYS A 324 -4.95 17.71 16.42
N SER A 325 -4.11 17.03 15.63
CA SER A 325 -2.80 17.58 15.21
C SER A 325 -2.92 18.86 14.40
N ARG A 326 -4.03 19.06 13.66
CA ARG A 326 -4.30 20.30 12.91
C ARG A 326 -4.76 21.47 13.77
N ASN A 327 -5.35 21.22 14.92
CA ASN A 327 -5.77 22.27 15.85
C ASN A 327 -4.63 22.72 16.79
N GLU A 328 -3.59 21.89 16.94
CA GLU A 328 -2.43 22.16 17.79
C GLU A 328 -1.24 22.80 17.03
N SER A 329 -1.34 22.94 15.69
CA SER A 329 -0.33 23.53 14.80
C SER A 329 -0.63 24.99 14.45
#